data_AF-A0A7C5BED1-F1
#
_entry.id   AF-A0A7C5BED1-F1
#
_cell.length_a   1.000
_cell.length_b   1.000
_cell.length_c   1.000
_cell.angle_alpha   90.00
_cell.angle_beta   90.00
_cell.angle_gamma   90.00
#
_symmetry.space_group_name_H-M   'P 1'
#
loop_
_entity.id
_entity.type
_entity.pdbx_description
1 polymer ?
#
loop_
_entity_poly.entity_id
_entity_poly.type
_entity_poly.pdbx_seq_one_letter_code
_entity_poly.pdbx_strand_id
1 'polypeptide(L)'
;MRNRLINEESHYLQKHAQDPVDWYPWGEEALQKAQKENKAIFLSIGYSSCHWCHVMQRESFDNEEIAQKLNENFISIKVDKEERPDIDRHFQEIYEKMQNKRGGWPLSIFMTPKRSPFHAASYIPPIANYGMMGFADLLDVIARSYTQDSETMQKKGEEVLEALKPKSSIEATRITEQLINISVQQIKEVFEKEYGGFGDTPKFLHTATLNLALKLYKLTKDKELKDIVTYTLDKML
;
A
#
# COMPACT_ATOMS: atom_id res chain seq x y z
N MET A 1 -16.20 -6.73 -18.85
CA MET A 1 -14.89 -7.36 -19.16
C MET A 1 -14.18 -7.66 -17.83
N ARG A 2 -13.26 -8.62 -17.76
CA ARG A 2 -12.47 -8.87 -16.53
C ARG A 2 -11.03 -8.44 -16.78
N ASN A 3 -10.46 -7.67 -15.85
CA ASN A 3 -9.06 -7.26 -15.89
C ASN A 3 -8.15 -8.35 -15.28
N ARG A 4 -6.85 -8.07 -15.16
CA ARG A 4 -5.83 -9.05 -14.74
C ARG A 4 -5.97 -9.53 -13.31
N LEU A 5 -6.64 -8.74 -12.45
CA LEU A 5 -6.82 -9.09 -11.04
C LEU A 5 -7.67 -10.35 -10.81
N ILE A 6 -8.35 -10.86 -11.85
CA ILE A 6 -9.07 -12.14 -11.77
C ILE A 6 -8.17 -13.34 -11.46
N ASN A 7 -6.87 -13.21 -11.75
CA ASN A 7 -5.88 -14.28 -11.54
C ASN A 7 -5.14 -14.17 -10.20
N GLU A 8 -5.42 -13.13 -9.41
CA GLU A 8 -4.78 -12.93 -8.10
C GLU A 8 -5.42 -13.82 -7.02
N GLU A 9 -4.66 -14.21 -6.01
CA GLU A 9 -5.18 -14.98 -4.86
C GLU A 9 -5.93 -14.09 -3.87
N SER A 10 -5.53 -12.82 -3.73
CA SER A 10 -6.20 -11.86 -2.85
C SER A 10 -7.68 -11.71 -3.19
N HIS A 11 -8.53 -12.02 -2.21
CA HIS A 11 -9.96 -11.71 -2.28
C HIS A 11 -10.23 -10.21 -2.43
N TYR A 12 -9.37 -9.35 -1.88
CA TYR A 12 -9.49 -7.91 -2.07
C TYR A 12 -9.24 -7.52 -3.52
N LEU A 13 -8.19 -8.03 -4.17
CA LEU A 13 -7.90 -7.74 -5.58
C LEU A 13 -8.96 -8.33 -6.52
N GLN A 14 -9.43 -9.55 -6.27
CA GLN A 14 -10.47 -10.18 -7.09
C GLN A 14 -11.79 -9.37 -7.09
N LYS A 15 -12.12 -8.65 -6.01
CA LYS A 15 -13.29 -7.76 -5.98
C LYS A 15 -13.19 -6.59 -6.96
N HIS A 16 -11.98 -6.20 -7.36
CA HIS A 16 -11.71 -5.18 -8.36
C HIS A 16 -11.55 -5.74 -9.78
N ALA A 17 -11.65 -7.06 -9.96
CA ALA A 17 -11.44 -7.70 -11.27
C ALA A 17 -12.52 -7.38 -12.31
N GLN A 18 -13.68 -6.91 -11.85
CA GLN A 18 -14.80 -6.52 -12.71
C GLN A 18 -14.94 -5.00 -12.86
N ASP A 19 -14.16 -4.20 -12.12
CA ASP A 19 -14.14 -2.76 -12.28
C ASP A 19 -13.79 -2.41 -13.75
N PRO A 20 -14.38 -1.34 -14.33
CA PRO A 20 -14.07 -0.89 -15.69
C PRO A 20 -12.62 -0.39 -15.85
N VAL A 21 -11.92 -0.11 -14.75
CA VAL A 21 -10.48 0.20 -14.75
C VAL A 21 -9.68 -1.04 -15.16
N ASP A 22 -8.75 -0.89 -16.11
CA ASP A 22 -7.79 -1.93 -16.53
C ASP A 22 -6.69 -2.09 -15.48
N TRP A 23 -7.07 -2.66 -14.33
CA TRP A 23 -6.16 -2.88 -13.22
C TRP A 23 -5.10 -3.94 -13.54
N TYR A 24 -3.87 -3.63 -13.11
CA TYR A 24 -2.77 -4.57 -13.01
C TYR A 24 -2.48 -4.87 -11.53
N PRO A 25 -2.07 -6.10 -11.20
CA PRO A 25 -1.40 -6.34 -9.93
C PRO A 25 -0.02 -5.66 -9.94
N TRP A 26 0.55 -5.45 -8.76
CA TRP A 26 1.93 -4.97 -8.69
C TRP A 26 2.89 -6.03 -9.21
N GLY A 27 3.60 -5.71 -10.30
CA GLY A 27 4.56 -6.63 -10.89
C GLY A 27 5.25 -6.05 -12.10
N GLU A 28 6.18 -6.85 -12.65
CA GLU A 28 7.03 -6.44 -13.76
C GLU A 28 6.22 -6.12 -15.02
N GLU A 29 5.10 -6.81 -15.28
CA GLU A 29 4.24 -6.54 -16.44
C GLU A 29 3.75 -5.09 -16.46
N ALA A 30 3.19 -4.60 -15.34
CA ALA A 30 2.68 -3.24 -15.24
C ALA A 30 3.79 -2.20 -15.35
N LEU A 31 4.92 -2.45 -14.68
CA LEU A 31 6.07 -1.55 -14.67
C LEU A 31 6.71 -1.43 -16.06
N GLN A 32 6.89 -2.55 -16.77
CA GLN A 32 7.40 -2.55 -18.14
C GLN A 32 6.44 -1.89 -19.11
N LYS A 33 5.12 -2.13 -18.96
CA LYS A 33 4.10 -1.47 -19.79
C LYS A 33 4.15 0.05 -19.61
N ALA A 34 4.27 0.54 -18.36
CA ALA A 34 4.40 1.97 -18.08
C ALA A 34 5.63 2.58 -18.77
N GLN A 35 6.77 1.87 -18.76
CA GLN A 35 7.99 2.32 -19.44
C GLN A 35 7.85 2.31 -20.95
N LYS A 36 7.29 1.23 -21.51
CA LYS A 36 7.11 1.06 -22.96
C LYS A 36 6.13 2.09 -23.55
N GLU A 37 5.03 2.36 -22.84
CA GLU A 37 4.01 3.32 -23.27
C GLU A 37 4.34 4.75 -22.83
N ASN A 38 5.40 4.95 -22.03
CA ASN A 38 5.74 6.22 -21.39
C ASN A 38 4.54 6.88 -20.68
N LYS A 39 3.76 6.07 -19.95
CA LYS A 39 2.58 6.52 -19.20
C LYS A 39 2.85 6.57 -17.71
N ALA A 40 2.34 7.60 -17.04
CA ALA A 40 2.38 7.65 -15.58
C ALA A 40 1.65 6.44 -14.97
N ILE A 41 2.06 6.05 -13.77
CA ILE A 41 1.43 4.98 -13.00
C ILE A 41 0.50 5.61 -11.97
N PHE A 42 -0.73 5.10 -11.90
CA PHE A 42 -1.63 5.32 -10.77
C PHE A 42 -1.62 4.08 -9.89
N LEU A 43 -1.05 4.18 -8.70
CA LEU A 43 -1.01 3.10 -7.71
C LEU A 43 -2.08 3.33 -6.64
N SER A 44 -2.95 2.35 -6.45
CA SER A 44 -3.98 2.35 -5.39
C SER A 44 -3.77 1.17 -4.43
N ILE A 45 -3.35 1.48 -3.20
CA ILE A 45 -3.17 0.49 -2.13
C ILE A 45 -4.38 0.50 -1.19
N GLY A 46 -4.90 -0.68 -0.87
CA GLY A 46 -5.97 -0.85 0.09
C GLY A 46 -5.97 -2.26 0.70
N TYR A 47 -7.07 -2.62 1.35
CA TYR A 47 -7.24 -3.94 1.97
C TYR A 47 -8.73 -4.27 2.15
N SER A 48 -9.01 -5.54 2.45
CA SER A 48 -10.34 -6.14 2.45
C SER A 48 -11.37 -5.48 3.38
N SER A 49 -10.94 -5.00 4.56
CA SER A 49 -11.80 -4.39 5.60
C SER A 49 -11.75 -2.86 5.64
N CYS A 50 -11.15 -2.23 4.63
CA CYS A 50 -11.00 -0.78 4.53
C CYS A 50 -12.30 -0.10 4.05
N HIS A 51 -12.98 0.62 4.95
CA HIS A 51 -14.23 1.34 4.62
C HIS A 51 -14.05 2.31 3.44
N TRP A 52 -13.08 3.23 3.52
CA TRP A 52 -12.86 4.25 2.49
C TRP A 52 -12.37 3.67 1.16
N CYS A 53 -11.76 2.49 1.17
CA CYS A 53 -11.37 1.80 -0.06
C CYS A 53 -12.61 1.32 -0.82
N HIS A 54 -13.62 0.81 -0.11
CA HIS A 54 -14.90 0.44 -0.71
C HIS A 54 -15.72 1.64 -1.15
N VAL A 55 -15.68 2.74 -0.39
CA VAL A 55 -16.32 4.00 -0.80
C VAL A 55 -15.70 4.49 -2.11
N MET A 56 -14.37 4.61 -2.18
CA MET A 56 -13.68 5.07 -3.39
C MET A 56 -13.87 4.10 -4.56
N GLN A 57 -13.97 2.79 -4.33
CA GLN A 57 -14.31 1.83 -5.39
C GLN A 57 -15.66 2.17 -6.02
N ARG A 58 -16.72 2.21 -5.20
CA ARG A 58 -18.10 2.43 -5.69
C ARG A 58 -18.30 3.79 -6.32
N GLU A 59 -17.69 4.82 -5.74
CA GLU A 59 -17.88 6.20 -6.19
C GLU A 59 -17.01 6.56 -7.39
N SER A 60 -15.83 5.95 -7.51
CA SER A 60 -14.82 6.35 -8.49
C SER A 60 -14.39 5.23 -9.43
N PHE A 61 -14.00 4.06 -8.93
CA PHE A 61 -13.44 3.00 -9.79
C PHE A 61 -14.50 2.24 -10.60
N ASP A 62 -15.75 2.23 -10.14
CA ASP A 62 -16.91 1.67 -10.88
C ASP A 62 -17.54 2.68 -11.86
N ASN A 63 -17.07 3.94 -11.84
CA ASN A 63 -17.55 4.98 -12.74
C ASN A 63 -16.83 4.90 -14.10
N GLU A 64 -17.57 4.65 -15.17
CA GLU A 64 -17.05 4.48 -16.54
C GLU A 64 -16.24 5.69 -17.04
N GLU A 65 -16.63 6.92 -16.70
CA GLU A 65 -15.91 8.13 -17.13
C GLU A 65 -14.53 8.24 -16.46
N ILE A 66 -14.49 7.99 -15.15
CA ILE A 66 -13.23 7.97 -14.38
C ILE A 66 -12.34 6.82 -14.85
N ALA A 67 -12.94 5.64 -15.07
CA ALA A 67 -12.21 4.48 -15.55
C ALA A 67 -11.62 4.71 -16.96
N GLN A 68 -12.37 5.37 -17.85
CA GLN A 68 -11.85 5.76 -19.16
C GLN A 68 -10.65 6.69 -19.03
N LYS A 69 -10.74 7.74 -18.19
CA LYS A 69 -9.62 8.65 -17.93
C LYS A 69 -8.39 7.91 -17.38
N LEU A 70 -8.60 6.96 -16.47
CA LEU A 70 -7.53 6.11 -15.94
C LEU A 70 -6.89 5.25 -17.05
N ASN A 71 -7.70 4.55 -17.83
CA ASN A 71 -7.25 3.61 -18.85
C ASN A 71 -6.51 4.30 -20.01
N GLU A 72 -6.94 5.50 -20.38
CA GLU A 72 -6.31 6.28 -21.45
C GLU A 72 -4.94 6.82 -21.02
N ASN A 73 -4.85 7.36 -19.80
CA ASN A 73 -3.72 8.20 -19.39
C ASN A 73 -2.72 7.51 -18.46
N PHE A 74 -3.10 6.41 -17.80
CA PHE A 74 -2.30 5.80 -16.75
C PHE A 74 -2.17 4.28 -16.90
N ILE A 75 -1.10 3.73 -16.33
CA ILE A 75 -1.07 2.32 -15.95
C ILE A 75 -1.57 2.23 -14.51
N SER A 76 -2.77 1.67 -14.34
CA SER A 76 -3.42 1.58 -13.04
C SER A 76 -3.03 0.28 -12.33
N ILE A 77 -2.41 0.40 -11.16
CA ILE A 77 -1.93 -0.74 -10.36
C ILE A 77 -2.71 -0.80 -9.05
N LYS A 78 -3.25 -1.98 -8.72
CA LYS A 78 -3.93 -2.25 -7.45
C LYS A 78 -3.03 -3.11 -6.56
N VAL A 79 -2.94 -2.75 -5.29
CA VAL A 79 -2.17 -3.53 -4.28
C VAL A 79 -3.03 -3.81 -3.06
N ASP A 80 -2.97 -5.06 -2.62
CA ASP A 80 -3.44 -5.47 -1.30
C ASP A 80 -2.31 -5.32 -0.28
N LYS A 81 -2.52 -4.46 0.72
CA LYS A 81 -1.54 -4.26 1.79
C LYS A 81 -1.37 -5.52 2.65
N GLU A 82 -2.39 -6.38 2.74
CA GLU A 82 -2.35 -7.59 3.57
C GLU A 82 -1.37 -8.62 2.98
N GLU A 83 -1.26 -8.66 1.65
CA GLU A 83 -0.30 -9.49 0.94
C GLU A 83 1.06 -8.80 0.74
N ARG A 84 1.06 -7.48 0.51
CA ARG A 84 2.27 -6.67 0.25
C ARG A 84 2.49 -5.53 1.25
N PRO A 85 2.67 -5.83 2.55
CA PRO A 85 2.91 -4.82 3.58
C PRO A 85 4.25 -4.09 3.38
N ASP A 86 5.18 -4.69 2.64
CA ASP A 86 6.44 -4.08 2.25
C ASP A 86 6.24 -2.89 1.30
N ILE A 87 5.38 -3.05 0.30
CA ILE A 87 5.03 -1.99 -0.66
C ILE A 87 4.23 -0.90 0.05
N ASP A 88 3.22 -1.29 0.82
CA ASP A 88 2.38 -0.36 1.57
C ASP A 88 3.21 0.57 2.46
N ARG A 89 4.07 0.00 3.31
CA ARG A 89 4.93 0.78 4.20
C ARG A 89 5.82 1.77 3.44
N HIS A 90 6.42 1.33 2.34
CA HIS A 90 7.26 2.21 1.51
C HIS A 90 6.47 3.42 0.98
N PHE A 91 5.26 3.19 0.45
CA PHE A 91 4.45 4.29 -0.07
C PHE A 91 3.77 5.13 1.01
N GLN A 92 3.54 4.60 2.22
CA GLN A 92 3.13 5.40 3.38
C GLN A 92 4.25 6.37 3.83
N GLU A 93 5.51 5.93 3.82
CA GLU A 93 6.67 6.81 4.09
C GLU A 93 6.77 7.94 3.05
N ILE A 94 6.57 7.61 1.76
CA ILE A 94 6.48 8.60 0.68
C ILE A 94 5.34 9.59 0.91
N TYR A 95 4.15 9.09 1.23
CA TYR A 95 2.99 9.94 1.51
C TYR A 95 3.28 10.89 2.67
N GLU A 96 3.79 10.38 3.78
CA GLU A 96 4.11 11.19 4.96
C GLU A 96 5.12 12.28 4.63
N LYS A 97 6.12 11.94 3.80
CA LYS A 97 7.12 12.90 3.34
C LYS A 97 6.54 14.00 2.46
N MET A 98 5.59 13.67 1.59
CA MET A 98 4.97 14.63 0.66
C MET A 98 3.92 15.50 1.34
N GLN A 99 3.12 14.91 2.23
CA GLN A 99 1.95 15.55 2.84
C GLN A 99 2.23 16.11 4.24
N ASN A 100 3.41 15.87 4.81
CA ASN A 100 3.79 16.20 6.19
C ASN A 100 2.78 15.72 7.24
N LYS A 101 2.15 14.57 6.99
CA LYS A 101 1.19 13.92 7.91
C LYS A 101 1.14 12.43 7.62
N ARG A 102 0.81 11.64 8.64
CA ARG A 102 0.58 10.19 8.46
C ARG A 102 -0.52 9.94 7.43
N GLY A 103 -0.28 8.96 6.57
CA GLY A 103 -1.25 8.51 5.59
C GLY A 103 -2.31 7.59 6.16
N GLY A 104 -3.16 7.12 5.26
CA GLY A 104 -4.24 6.18 5.53
C GLY A 104 -4.66 5.50 4.24
N TRP A 105 -5.71 4.69 4.29
CA TRP A 105 -6.21 3.94 3.14
C TRP A 105 -7.59 4.45 2.70
N PRO A 106 -7.88 4.48 1.39
CA PRO A 106 -7.01 4.07 0.29
C PRO A 106 -5.81 5.01 0.15
N LEU A 107 -4.67 4.45 -0.25
CA LEU A 107 -3.47 5.23 -0.55
C LEU A 107 -3.35 5.34 -2.08
N SER A 108 -3.37 6.58 -2.57
CA SER A 108 -3.38 6.92 -3.98
C SER A 108 -2.07 7.62 -4.35
N ILE A 109 -1.23 6.98 -5.15
CA ILE A 109 0.07 7.50 -5.56
C ILE A 109 0.11 7.65 -7.08
N PHE A 110 0.59 8.79 -7.56
CA PHE A 110 0.94 8.99 -8.96
C PHE A 110 2.44 9.08 -9.09
N MET A 111 3.01 8.27 -9.97
CA MET A 111 4.45 8.19 -10.18
C MET A 111 4.80 8.03 -11.65
N THR A 112 6.03 8.38 -12.01
CA THR A 112 6.55 8.17 -13.36
C THR A 112 6.80 6.67 -13.64
N PRO A 113 7.01 6.27 -14.91
CA PRO A 113 7.46 4.91 -15.26
C PRO A 113 8.75 4.47 -14.58
N LYS A 114 9.58 5.42 -14.14
CA LYS A 114 10.82 5.17 -13.39
C LYS A 114 10.57 4.99 -11.89
N ARG A 115 9.30 4.97 -11.46
CA ARG A 115 8.85 4.84 -10.07
C ARG A 115 9.20 6.05 -9.19
N SER A 116 9.23 7.24 -9.78
CA SER A 116 9.41 8.51 -9.04
C SER A 116 8.03 9.10 -8.69
N PRO A 117 7.60 9.08 -7.40
CA PRO A 117 6.27 9.55 -7.00
C PRO A 117 6.20 11.08 -6.98
N PHE A 118 5.28 11.66 -7.73
CA PHE A 118 5.15 13.12 -7.85
C PHE A 118 3.83 13.68 -7.31
N HIS A 119 2.84 12.82 -7.03
CA HIS A 119 1.63 13.20 -6.29
C HIS A 119 1.18 12.07 -5.38
N ALA A 120 0.65 12.41 -4.20
CA ALA A 120 0.17 11.46 -3.21
C ALA A 120 -1.08 11.98 -2.52
N ALA A 121 -2.10 11.13 -2.41
CA ALA A 121 -3.37 11.40 -1.77
C ALA A 121 -3.88 10.17 -1.03
N SER A 122 -4.85 10.37 -0.13
CA SER A 122 -5.56 9.26 0.49
C SER A 122 -6.85 8.98 -0.31
N TYR A 123 -8.00 9.02 0.37
CA TYR A 123 -9.30 9.11 -0.28
C TYR A 123 -9.39 10.36 -1.18
N ILE A 124 -9.96 10.18 -2.38
CA ILE A 124 -10.24 11.25 -3.34
C ILE A 124 -11.71 11.13 -3.76
N PRO A 125 -12.56 12.14 -3.49
CA PRO A 125 -13.97 12.08 -3.87
C PRO A 125 -14.13 12.16 -5.39
N PRO A 126 -15.18 11.58 -5.98
CA PRO A 126 -15.40 11.64 -7.42
C PRO A 126 -15.61 13.08 -7.92
N ILE A 127 -16.28 13.91 -7.12
CA ILE A 127 -16.59 15.31 -7.39
C ILE A 127 -15.92 16.18 -6.32
N ALA A 128 -15.53 17.39 -6.67
CA ALA A 128 -14.90 18.33 -5.74
C ALA A 128 -15.74 18.53 -4.47
N ASN A 129 -15.11 18.41 -3.30
CA ASN A 129 -15.77 18.58 -2.01
C ASN A 129 -14.77 19.03 -0.94
N TYR A 130 -15.21 19.88 0.00
CA TYR A 130 -14.42 20.40 1.13
C TYR A 130 -13.02 20.92 0.73
N GLY A 131 -12.91 21.61 -0.41
CA GLY A 131 -11.65 22.16 -0.90
C GLY A 131 -10.70 21.13 -1.54
N MET A 132 -11.14 19.88 -1.69
CA MET A 132 -10.45 18.85 -2.46
C MET A 132 -10.97 18.83 -3.90
N MET A 133 -10.05 18.69 -4.85
CA MET A 133 -10.38 18.45 -6.25
C MET A 133 -11.06 17.09 -6.41
N GLY A 134 -12.06 17.01 -7.30
CA GLY A 134 -12.68 15.74 -7.66
C GLY A 134 -11.70 14.84 -8.40
N PHE A 135 -11.90 13.53 -8.31
CA PHE A 135 -10.96 12.58 -8.87
C PHE A 135 -10.87 12.69 -10.40
N ALA A 136 -11.99 12.91 -11.10
CA ALA A 136 -12.00 13.14 -12.54
C ALA A 136 -11.16 14.36 -12.95
N ASP A 137 -11.35 15.49 -12.26
CA ASP A 137 -10.58 16.72 -12.50
C ASP A 137 -9.09 16.54 -12.19
N LEU A 138 -8.78 15.82 -11.10
CA LEU A 138 -7.41 15.52 -10.70
C LEU A 138 -6.69 14.68 -11.75
N LEU A 139 -7.36 13.67 -12.31
CA LEU A 139 -6.81 12.84 -13.39
C LEU A 139 -6.48 13.69 -14.61
N ASP A 140 -7.36 14.61 -15.01
CA ASP A 140 -7.12 15.50 -16.16
C ASP A 140 -5.94 16.45 -15.91
N VAL A 141 -5.83 17.00 -14.70
CA VAL A 141 -4.71 17.87 -14.30
C VAL A 141 -3.39 17.11 -14.31
N ILE A 142 -3.35 15.91 -13.74
CA ILE A 142 -2.15 15.09 -13.70
C ILE A 142 -1.75 14.62 -15.10
N ALA A 143 -2.70 14.12 -15.89
CA ALA A 143 -2.43 13.65 -17.25
C ALA A 143 -1.88 14.76 -18.14
N ARG A 144 -2.47 15.96 -18.05
CA ARG A 144 -1.97 17.15 -18.77
C ARG A 144 -0.58 17.55 -18.30
N SER A 145 -0.35 17.62 -16.99
CA SER A 145 0.94 18.02 -16.41
C SER A 145 2.04 17.05 -16.79
N TYR A 146 1.75 15.74 -16.77
CA TYR A 146 2.71 14.70 -17.15
C TYR A 146 3.02 14.74 -18.66
N THR A 147 2.01 14.96 -19.50
CA THR A 147 2.20 15.07 -20.96
C THR A 147 3.00 16.31 -21.35
N GLN A 148 2.78 17.43 -20.65
CA GLN A 148 3.46 18.69 -20.92
C GLN A 148 4.89 18.74 -20.38
N ASP A 149 5.14 18.16 -19.21
CA ASP A 149 6.44 18.27 -18.52
C ASP A 149 6.72 17.04 -17.62
N SER A 150 6.88 15.87 -18.27
CA SER A 150 7.23 14.62 -17.58
C SER A 150 8.59 14.69 -16.86
N GLU A 151 9.54 15.51 -17.35
CA GLU A 151 10.85 15.69 -16.72
C GLU A 151 10.75 16.37 -15.37
N THR A 152 9.93 17.41 -15.24
CA THR A 152 9.69 18.05 -13.95
C THR A 152 9.00 17.09 -12.97
N MET A 153 8.05 16.26 -13.43
CA MET A 153 7.44 15.24 -12.58
C MET A 153 8.46 14.20 -12.12
N GLN A 154 9.36 13.78 -13.00
CA GLN A 154 10.47 12.87 -12.67
C GLN A 154 11.35 13.47 -11.57
N LYS A 155 11.82 14.72 -11.74
CA LYS A 155 12.69 15.40 -10.78
C LYS A 155 12.02 15.55 -9.42
N LYS A 156 10.75 15.98 -9.38
CA LYS A 156 9.99 16.09 -8.13
C LYS A 156 9.94 14.77 -7.37
N GLY A 157 9.70 13.66 -8.07
CA GLY A 157 9.66 12.37 -7.41
C GLY A 157 11.02 11.85 -6.98
N GLU A 158 12.09 12.15 -7.73
CA GLU A 158 13.46 11.86 -7.31
C GLU A 158 13.85 12.63 -6.04
N GLU A 159 13.46 13.90 -5.91
CA GLU A 159 13.69 14.69 -4.70
C GLU A 159 13.02 14.09 -3.46
N VAL A 160 11.78 13.59 -3.60
CA VAL A 160 11.08 12.89 -2.52
C VAL A 160 11.82 11.62 -2.12
N LEU A 161 12.24 10.81 -3.09
CA LEU A 161 12.98 9.58 -2.84
C LEU A 161 14.35 9.84 -2.21
N GLU A 162 15.05 10.89 -2.65
CA GLU A 162 16.35 11.28 -2.08
C GLU A 162 16.20 11.70 -0.62
N ALA A 163 15.13 12.44 -0.30
CA ALA A 163 14.86 12.88 1.06
C ALA A 163 14.44 11.75 2.01
N LEU A 164 14.09 10.57 1.48
CA LEU A 164 13.82 9.35 2.24
C LEU A 164 15.07 8.49 2.45
N LYS A 165 16.16 8.73 1.70
CA LYS A 165 17.40 7.98 1.92
C LYS A 165 17.90 8.24 3.34
N PRO A 166 18.26 7.19 4.10
CA PRO A 166 18.81 7.37 5.42
C PRO A 166 20.10 8.19 5.33
N LYS A 167 20.21 9.25 6.15
CA LYS A 167 21.36 10.17 6.16
C LYS A 167 22.67 9.53 6.66
N SER A 168 22.60 8.30 7.14
CA SER A 168 23.76 7.50 7.53
C SER A 168 23.58 6.06 7.05
N SER A 169 24.69 5.41 6.68
CA SER A 169 24.73 3.96 6.55
C SER A 169 24.54 3.38 7.94
N ILE A 170 23.34 2.92 8.25
CA ILE A 170 23.12 2.08 9.41
C ILE A 170 23.89 0.79 9.10
N GLU A 171 25.02 0.56 9.77
CA GLU A 171 25.67 -0.74 9.74
C GLU A 171 24.61 -1.80 10.04
N ALA A 172 24.50 -2.81 9.19
CA ALA A 172 23.50 -3.87 9.37
C ALA A 172 23.63 -4.40 10.80
N THR A 173 22.61 -4.18 11.62
CA THR A 173 22.63 -4.62 13.01
C THR A 173 22.84 -6.12 13.01
N ARG A 174 23.98 -6.59 13.52
CA ARG A 174 24.21 -8.02 13.66
C ARG A 174 23.12 -8.55 14.58
N ILE A 175 22.39 -9.55 14.10
CA ILE A 175 21.39 -10.23 14.93
C ILE A 175 22.16 -10.97 16.03
N THR A 176 22.06 -10.46 17.25
CA THR A 176 22.65 -11.08 18.43
C THR A 176 21.59 -11.86 19.20
N GLU A 177 22.03 -12.80 20.04
CA GLU A 177 21.15 -13.53 20.95
C GLU A 177 20.39 -12.57 21.89
N GLN A 178 21.03 -11.47 22.30
CA GLN A 178 20.39 -10.42 23.08
C GLN A 178 19.21 -9.79 22.32
N LEU A 179 19.37 -9.49 21.02
CA LEU A 179 18.30 -8.91 20.21
C LEU A 179 17.13 -9.90 20.06
N ILE A 180 17.43 -11.19 19.87
CA ILE A 180 16.43 -12.27 19.83
C ILE A 180 15.62 -12.27 21.15
N ASN A 181 16.31 -12.27 22.29
CA ASN A 181 15.66 -12.30 23.60
C ASN A 181 14.80 -11.06 23.84
N ILE A 182 15.27 -9.87 23.47
CA ILE A 182 14.49 -8.63 23.56
C ILE A 182 13.22 -8.72 22.69
N SER A 183 13.35 -9.17 21.44
CA SER A 183 12.19 -9.33 20.55
C SER A 183 11.16 -10.33 21.08
N VAL A 184 11.61 -11.44 21.68
CA VAL A 184 10.72 -12.42 22.32
C VAL A 184 9.96 -11.78 23.48
N GLN A 185 10.65 -11.05 24.37
CA GLN A 185 10.00 -10.39 25.50
C GLN A 185 9.01 -9.33 25.05
N GLN A 186 9.38 -8.49 24.07
CA GLN A 186 8.48 -7.47 23.53
C GLN A 186 7.19 -8.06 22.95
N ILE A 187 7.29 -9.17 22.20
CA ILE A 187 6.10 -9.86 21.67
C ILE A 187 5.19 -10.34 22.80
N LYS A 188 5.75 -10.91 23.87
CA LYS A 188 4.98 -11.38 25.03
C LYS A 188 4.35 -10.25 25.82
N GLU A 189 5.04 -9.14 25.97
CA GLU A 189 4.56 -7.96 26.70
C GLU A 189 3.39 -7.27 25.99
N VAL A 190 3.46 -7.16 24.66
CA VAL A 190 2.41 -6.48 23.87
C VAL A 190 1.29 -7.42 23.42
N PHE A 191 1.42 -8.72 23.70
CA PHE A 191 0.37 -9.71 23.43
C PHE A 191 -0.83 -9.47 24.34
N GLU A 192 -2.00 -9.41 23.74
CA GLU A 192 -3.24 -9.19 24.45
C GLU A 192 -4.00 -10.51 24.61
N LYS A 193 -4.30 -10.87 25.87
CA LYS A 193 -4.74 -12.23 26.24
C LYS A 193 -6.25 -12.44 26.12
N GLU A 194 -7.06 -11.38 26.21
CA GLU A 194 -8.51 -11.45 26.19
C GLU A 194 -9.05 -11.73 24.79
N TYR A 195 -8.63 -10.95 23.80
CA TYR A 195 -9.12 -11.04 22.41
C TYR A 195 -8.08 -11.54 21.42
N GLY A 196 -6.85 -11.78 21.88
CA GLY A 196 -5.73 -12.09 20.97
C GLY A 196 -5.21 -10.85 20.25
N GLY A 197 -4.17 -11.06 19.43
CA GLY A 197 -3.49 -9.97 18.74
C GLY A 197 -2.57 -9.17 19.64
N PHE A 198 -2.26 -7.94 19.24
CA PHE A 198 -1.23 -7.12 19.88
C PHE A 198 -1.68 -5.67 20.02
N GLY A 199 -1.34 -5.04 21.14
CA GLY A 199 -1.67 -3.64 21.42
C GLY A 199 -3.16 -3.36 21.68
N ASP A 200 -3.51 -2.07 21.70
CA ASP A 200 -4.85 -1.57 22.04
C ASP A 200 -5.82 -1.56 20.84
N THR A 201 -7.01 -1.02 21.06
CA THR A 201 -8.06 -0.88 20.03
C THR A 201 -7.76 0.24 19.03
N PRO A 202 -8.25 0.14 17.77
CA PRO A 202 -8.96 -1.00 17.17
C PRO A 202 -8.01 -2.18 16.84
N LYS A 203 -8.51 -3.42 16.98
CA LYS A 203 -7.72 -4.65 16.82
C LYS A 203 -7.56 -5.04 15.35
N PHE A 204 -6.34 -5.34 14.94
CA PHE A 204 -6.01 -5.87 13.61
C PHE A 204 -5.10 -7.09 13.70
N LEU A 205 -5.18 -7.98 12.72
CA LEU A 205 -4.28 -9.12 12.63
C LEU A 205 -2.87 -8.63 12.22
N HIS A 206 -1.93 -8.59 13.16
CA HIS A 206 -0.56 -8.14 12.87
C HIS A 206 0.26 -9.31 12.27
N THR A 207 0.01 -9.62 10.99
CA THR A 207 0.62 -10.75 10.28
C THR A 207 2.16 -10.74 10.32
N ALA A 208 2.78 -9.56 10.28
CA ALA A 208 4.23 -9.40 10.41
C ALA A 208 4.74 -9.84 11.79
N THR A 209 4.04 -9.47 12.86
CA THR A 209 4.37 -9.87 14.24
C THR A 209 4.16 -11.37 14.43
N LEU A 210 3.07 -11.94 13.89
CA LEU A 210 2.81 -13.38 13.92
C LEU A 210 3.90 -14.16 13.16
N ASN A 211 4.30 -13.69 11.98
CA ASN A 211 5.40 -14.27 11.22
C ASN A 211 6.74 -14.20 11.96
N LEU A 212 7.02 -13.07 12.64
CA LEU A 212 8.21 -12.92 13.47
C LEU A 212 8.17 -13.90 14.66
N ALA A 213 7.04 -14.00 15.36
CA ALA A 213 6.86 -14.94 16.46
C ALA A 213 7.08 -16.40 16.03
N LEU A 214 6.58 -16.81 14.86
CA LEU A 214 6.84 -18.14 14.29
C LEU A 214 8.32 -18.38 13.98
N LYS A 215 9.01 -17.38 13.40
CA LYS A 215 10.45 -17.46 13.14
C LYS A 215 11.25 -17.56 14.43
N LEU A 216 10.91 -16.76 15.44
CA LEU A 216 11.55 -16.80 16.75
C LEU A 216 11.29 -18.12 17.46
N TYR A 217 10.06 -18.66 17.42
CA TYR A 217 9.75 -20.00 17.93
C TYR A 217 10.63 -21.08 17.28
N LYS A 218 10.86 -21.01 15.96
CA LYS A 218 11.73 -21.96 15.27
C LYS A 218 13.17 -21.93 15.81
N LEU A 219 13.66 -20.75 16.17
CA LEU A 219 15.02 -20.51 16.67
C LEU A 219 15.17 -20.84 18.16
N THR A 220 14.29 -20.34 19.03
CA THR A 220 14.40 -20.43 20.49
C THR A 220 13.70 -21.65 21.08
N LYS A 221 12.77 -22.27 20.34
CA LYS A 221 11.84 -23.31 20.80
C LYS A 221 10.93 -22.88 21.96
N ASP A 222 10.76 -21.57 22.18
CA ASP A 222 9.87 -21.02 23.18
C ASP A 222 8.40 -21.25 22.80
N LYS A 223 7.74 -22.20 23.47
CA LYS A 223 6.37 -22.62 23.15
C LYS A 223 5.34 -21.50 23.32
N GLU A 224 5.60 -20.53 24.20
CA GLU A 224 4.67 -19.41 24.42
C GLU A 224 4.47 -18.58 23.14
N LEU A 225 5.51 -18.45 22.30
CA LEU A 225 5.38 -17.78 21.00
C LEU A 225 4.45 -18.53 20.04
N LYS A 226 4.48 -19.88 20.06
CA LYS A 226 3.56 -20.69 19.27
C LYS A 226 2.14 -20.51 19.78
N ASP A 227 1.94 -20.54 21.08
CA ASP A 227 0.63 -20.42 21.72
C ASP A 227 0.01 -19.04 21.45
N ILE A 228 0.81 -17.96 21.51
CA ILE A 228 0.40 -16.60 21.12
C ILE A 228 -0.11 -16.56 19.68
N VAL A 229 0.62 -17.20 18.75
CA VAL A 229 0.25 -17.21 17.33
C VAL A 229 -1.06 -17.97 17.12
N THR A 230 -1.17 -19.18 17.65
CA THR A 230 -2.38 -20.00 17.49
C THR A 230 -3.59 -19.33 18.13
N TYR A 231 -3.43 -18.80 19.35
CA TYR A 231 -4.53 -18.12 20.05
C TYR A 231 -5.00 -16.86 19.31
N THR A 232 -4.05 -16.08 18.78
CA THR A 232 -4.40 -14.88 17.98
C THR A 232 -5.18 -15.27 16.73
N LEU A 233 -4.75 -16.32 16.02
CA LEU A 233 -5.45 -16.79 14.83
C LEU A 233 -6.85 -17.34 15.18
N ASP A 234 -6.98 -18.13 16.24
CA ASP A 234 -8.25 -18.71 16.68
C ASP A 234 -9.29 -17.66 17.14
N LYS A 235 -8.83 -16.49 17.61
CA LYS A 235 -9.71 -15.42 18.11
C LYS A 235 -10.09 -14.38 17.07
N MET A 236 -9.25 -14.17 16.05
CA MET A 236 -9.40 -13.08 15.08
C MET A 236 -9.81 -13.54 13.68
N LEU A 237 -9.82 -14.85 13.41
CA LEU A 237 -10.34 -15.48 12.20
C LEU A 237 -11.55 -16.35 12.52
#